data_AF-A0A933NW61-F1
#
_entry.id   AF-A0A933NW61-F1
#
_cell.length_a   1.000
_cell.length_b   1.000
_cell.length_c   1.000
_cell.angle_alpha   90.00
_cell.angle_beta   90.00
_cell.angle_gamma   90.00
#
_symmetry.space_group_name_H-M   'P 1'
#
loop_
_entity.id
_entity.type
_entity.pdbx_description
1 polymer ?
#
loop_
_entity_poly.entity_id
_entity_poly.type
_entity_poly.pdbx_seq_one_letter_code
_entity_poly.pdbx_strand_id
1 'polypeptide(L)'
;MKRVVVVLMVVVLLMAGLALAQQGFTIRGRVGATDQEAQEGYFAVDNQTMIVVKPGSDLHGYLRSRVGQRIRITIEPETGSN
;
A
#
# COMPACT_ATOMS: atom_id res chain seq x y z
N MET A 1 -6.32 4.60 43.76
CA MET A 1 -4.98 4.59 43.12
C MET A 1 -4.68 3.28 42.40
N LYS A 2 -4.64 2.11 43.05
CA LYS A 2 -4.32 0.81 42.40
C LYS A 2 -5.21 0.46 41.18
N ARG A 3 -6.53 0.69 41.27
CA ARG A 3 -7.47 0.42 40.15
C ARG A 3 -7.22 1.32 38.92
N VAL A 4 -6.84 2.57 39.15
CA VAL A 4 -6.52 3.52 38.07
C VAL A 4 -5.24 3.11 37.35
N VAL A 5 -4.24 2.63 38.10
CA VAL A 5 -2.97 2.14 37.53
C VAL A 5 -3.20 0.90 36.66
N VAL A 6 -4.04 -0.04 37.11
CA VAL A 6 -4.36 -1.26 36.32
C VAL A 6 -5.07 -0.90 35.02
N VAL A 7 -6.05 0.01 35.06
CA VAL A 7 -6.75 0.46 33.85
C VAL A 7 -5.78 1.14 32.89
N LEU A 8 -4.90 2.00 33.38
CA LEU A 8 -3.85 2.64 32.57
C LEU A 8 -2.94 1.61 31.91
N MET A 9 -2.54 0.56 32.63
CA MET A 9 -1.67 -0.48 32.09
C MET A 9 -2.34 -1.26 30.95
N VAL A 10 -3.62 -1.60 31.09
CA VAL A 10 -4.39 -2.29 30.04
C VAL A 10 -4.54 -1.42 28.80
N VAL A 11 -4.78 -0.11 28.97
CA VAL A 11 -4.87 0.84 27.85
C VAL A 11 -3.55 0.95 27.10
N VAL A 12 -2.42 1.04 27.81
CA VAL A 12 -1.10 1.06 27.16
C VAL A 12 -0.84 -0.23 26.39
N LEU A 13 -1.21 -1.38 26.94
CA LEU A 13 -1.01 -2.68 26.30
C LEU A 13 -1.86 -2.83 25.02
N LEU A 14 -3.12 -2.38 25.06
CA LEU A 14 -4.01 -2.36 23.89
C LEU A 14 -3.50 -1.42 22.80
N MET A 15 -3.04 -0.22 23.18
CA MET A 15 -2.47 0.74 22.22
C MET A 15 -1.20 0.20 21.56
N ALA A 16 -0.33 -0.48 22.32
CA ALA A 16 0.86 -1.12 21.78
C ALA A 16 0.52 -2.25 20.80
N GLY A 17 -0.51 -3.06 21.11
CA GLY A 17 -0.99 -4.12 20.22
C GLY A 17 -1.56 -3.59 18.90
N LEU A 18 -2.32 -2.49 18.94
CA LEU A 18 -2.85 -1.86 17.71
C LEU A 18 -1.75 -1.27 16.83
N ALA A 19 -0.72 -0.67 17.44
CA ALA A 19 0.40 -0.08 16.69
C ALA A 19 1.19 -1.15 15.91
N LEU A 20 1.29 -2.37 16.43
CA LEU A 20 1.96 -3.49 15.76
C LEU A 20 1.16 -4.07 14.59
N ALA A 21 -0.17 -3.86 14.55
CA ALA A 21 -1.04 -4.36 13.49
C ALA A 21 -1.04 -3.49 12.23
N GLN A 22 -0.50 -2.26 12.28
CA GLN A 22 -0.44 -1.34 11.13
C GLN A 22 0.83 -1.50 10.29
N GLN A 23 1.29 -2.73 10.09
CA GLN A 23 2.39 -2.97 9.17
C GLN A 23 1.84 -2.92 7.75
N GLY A 24 2.04 -1.82 7.04
CA GLY A 24 1.59 -1.66 5.67
C GLY A 24 2.06 -0.33 5.11
N PHE A 25 2.36 -0.29 3.82
CA PHE A 25 2.82 0.92 3.15
C PHE A 25 1.76 1.41 2.17
N THR A 26 1.42 2.70 2.23
CA THR A 26 0.44 3.30 1.32
C THR A 26 1.09 4.40 0.49
N ILE A 27 0.98 4.27 -0.83
CA ILE A 27 1.47 5.23 -1.81
C ILE A 27 0.27 5.90 -2.47
N ARG A 28 0.31 7.22 -2.60
CA ARG A 28 -0.72 8.00 -3.30
C ARG A 28 -0.07 8.83 -4.36
N GLY A 29 -0.54 8.71 -5.60
CA GLY A 29 0.07 9.41 -6.71
C GLY A 29 -0.80 9.39 -7.96
N ARG A 30 -0.23 9.84 -9.08
CA ARG A 30 -0.88 9.83 -10.39
C ARG A 30 -0.14 8.84 -11.27
N VAL A 31 -0.89 7.92 -11.89
CA VAL A 31 -0.30 6.95 -12.81
C VAL A 31 0.24 7.69 -14.02
N GLY A 32 1.54 7.55 -14.28
CA GLY A 32 2.24 8.05 -15.45
C GLY A 32 2.89 6.90 -16.20
N ALA A 33 2.72 6.90 -17.51
CA ALA A 33 3.45 6.03 -18.42
C ALA A 33 3.34 6.66 -19.82
N THR A 34 4.41 6.58 -20.60
CA THR A 34 4.35 6.77 -22.05
C THR A 34 3.66 5.57 -22.71
N ASP A 35 3.30 5.69 -23.99
CA ASP A 35 2.68 4.56 -24.72
C ASP A 35 3.59 3.33 -24.77
N GLN A 36 4.90 3.55 -24.94
CA GLN A 36 5.89 2.47 -24.95
C GLN A 36 6.02 1.83 -23.55
N GLU A 37 6.18 2.63 -22.49
CA GLU A 37 6.26 2.11 -21.11
C GLU A 37 5.00 1.35 -20.72
N ALA A 38 3.83 1.88 -21.04
CA ALA A 38 2.55 1.22 -20.77
C ALA A 38 2.42 -0.09 -21.53
N GLN A 39 3.00 -0.21 -22.73
CA GLN A 39 3.03 -1.45 -23.50
C GLN A 39 3.97 -2.48 -22.89
N GLU A 40 5.15 -2.04 -22.43
CA GLU A 40 6.16 -2.87 -21.78
C GLU A 40 5.83 -3.22 -20.31
N GLY A 41 4.86 -2.52 -19.71
CA GLY A 41 4.35 -2.80 -18.37
C GLY A 41 4.96 -1.95 -17.25
N TYR A 42 5.56 -0.80 -17.58
CA TYR A 42 6.14 0.16 -16.63
C TYR A 42 5.14 1.29 -16.34
N PHE A 43 4.86 1.51 -15.06
CA PHE A 43 3.96 2.58 -14.60
C PHE A 43 4.57 3.34 -13.41
N ALA A 44 4.83 4.63 -13.58
CA ALA A 44 5.18 5.53 -12.49
C ALA A 44 3.92 5.90 -11.69
N VAL A 45 4.01 5.96 -10.36
CA VAL A 45 2.91 6.36 -9.47
C VAL A 45 3.16 7.74 -8.91
N ASP A 46 4.42 8.03 -8.59
CA ASP A 46 4.90 9.33 -8.17
C ASP A 46 6.35 9.50 -8.67
N ASN A 47 7.08 10.48 -8.13
CA ASN A 47 8.45 10.74 -8.56
C ASN A 47 9.49 9.73 -8.03
N GLN A 48 9.08 8.78 -7.19
CA GLN A 48 9.97 7.84 -6.50
C GLN A 48 9.56 6.37 -6.67
N THR A 49 8.36 6.12 -7.19
CA THR A 49 7.73 4.80 -7.24
C THR A 49 7.39 4.43 -8.67
N MET A 50 7.94 3.31 -9.13
CA MET A 50 7.59 2.66 -10.38
C MET A 50 7.10 1.23 -10.10
N ILE A 51 5.99 0.86 -10.73
CA ILE A 51 5.45 -0.51 -10.71
C ILE A 51 5.77 -1.14 -12.05
N VAL A 52 6.32 -2.36 -12.01
CA VAL A 52 6.47 -3.21 -13.18
C VAL A 52 5.44 -4.33 -13.07
N VAL A 53 4.62 -4.47 -14.10
CA VAL A 53 3.58 -5.48 -14.15
C VAL A 53 3.69 -6.29 -15.43
N LYS A 54 3.32 -7.57 -15.37
CA LYS A 54 3.37 -8.46 -16.53
C LYS A 54 2.41 -7.95 -17.62
N PRO A 55 2.89 -7.69 -18.86
CA PRO A 55 2.02 -7.31 -19.96
C PRO A 55 0.90 -8.34 -20.20
N GLY A 56 -0.32 -7.85 -20.43
CA GLY A 56 -1.50 -8.69 -20.64
C GLY A 56 -2.13 -9.26 -19.37
N SER A 57 -1.59 -8.97 -18.17
CA SER A 57 -2.28 -9.27 -16.91
C SER A 57 -3.44 -8.32 -16.62
N ASP A 58 -4.34 -8.72 -15.72
CA ASP A 58 -5.46 -7.86 -15.29
C ASP A 58 -4.97 -6.54 -14.68
N LEU A 59 -3.89 -6.59 -13.89
CA LEU A 59 -3.29 -5.41 -13.29
C LEU A 59 -2.67 -4.48 -14.35
N HIS A 60 -2.08 -5.05 -15.40
CA HIS A 60 -1.58 -4.29 -16.55
C HIS A 60 -2.70 -3.53 -17.26
N GLY A 61 -3.80 -4.21 -17.60
CA GLY A 61 -4.97 -3.58 -18.22
C GLY A 61 -5.59 -2.51 -17.32
N TYR A 62 -5.70 -2.80 -16.02
CA TYR A 62 -6.19 -1.84 -15.01
C TYR A 62 -5.33 -0.58 -14.98
N LEU A 63 -4.02 -0.70 -14.77
CA LEU A 63 -3.11 0.46 -14.68
C LEU A 63 -3.08 1.26 -15.99
N ARG A 64 -3.08 0.58 -17.15
CA ARG A 64 -3.16 1.23 -18.46
C ARG A 64 -4.43 2.07 -18.61
N SER A 65 -5.58 1.57 -18.14
CA SER A 65 -6.84 2.32 -18.15
C SER A 65 -6.90 3.50 -17.16
N ARG A 66 -5.91 3.62 -16.28
CA ARG A 66 -5.82 4.63 -15.22
C ARG A 66 -4.67 5.62 -15.42
N VAL A 67 -3.95 5.55 -16.54
CA VAL A 67 -2.92 6.55 -16.89
C VAL A 67 -3.53 7.96 -16.84
N GLY A 68 -2.83 8.89 -16.19
CA GLY A 68 -3.28 10.26 -15.91
C GLY A 68 -4.19 10.40 -14.69
N GLN A 69 -4.70 9.31 -14.12
CA GLN A 69 -5.60 9.32 -12.96
C GLN A 69 -4.83 9.17 -11.64
N ARG A 70 -5.42 9.68 -10.55
CA ARG A 70 -4.86 9.49 -9.21
C ARG A 70 -5.25 8.12 -8.68
N ILE A 71 -4.27 7.38 -8.15
CA ILE A 71 -4.48 6.09 -7.52
C ILE A 71 -3.89 6.07 -6.11
N ARG A 72 -4.37 5.11 -5.31
CA ARG A 72 -3.79 4.74 -4.03
C ARG A 72 -3.41 3.27 -4.11
N ILE A 73 -2.18 2.96 -3.74
CA ILE A 73 -1.67 1.59 -3.64
C ILE A 73 -1.41 1.33 -2.17
N THR A 74 -1.89 0.20 -1.70
CA THR A 74 -1.65 -0.28 -0.34
C THR A 74 -0.98 -1.63 -0.44
N ILE A 75 0.18 -1.75 0.19
CA ILE A 75 0.97 -2.98 0.29
C ILE A 75 0.89 -3.41 1.74
N GLU A 76 0.33 -4.59 1.96
CA GLU A 76 0.16 -5.18 3.27
C GLU A 76 0.98 -6.48 3.33
N PRO A 77 1.62 -6.79 4.47
CA PRO A 77 2.24 -8.08 4.69
C PRO A 77 1.15 -9.15 4.66
N GLU A 78 1.47 -10.27 4.02
CA GLU A 78 0.62 -11.44 4.08
C GLU A 78 0.61 -11.97 5.52
N THR A 79 -0.55 -11.95 6.17
CA THR A 79 -0.71 -12.50 7.51
C THR A 79 -0.88 -14.01 7.43
N GLY A 80 0.24 -14.72 7.35
CA GLY A 80 0.29 -16.19 7.34
C GLY A 80 1.50 -16.69 6.57
N SER A 81 2.47 -17.29 7.26
CA SER A 81 3.49 -18.09 6.59
C SER A 81 2.83 -19.36 6.06
N ASN A 82 2.83 -19.58 4.74
CA ASN A 82 2.64 -20.92 4.19
C ASN A 82 3.72 -21.87 4.71
#